data_AF-A0A5C2S369-F1
#
_entry.id   AF-A0A5C2S369-F1
#
_cell.length_a   1.000
_cell.length_b   1.000
_cell.length_c   1.000
_cell.angle_alpha   90.00
_cell.angle_beta   90.00
_cell.angle_gamma   90.00
#
_symmetry.space_group_name_H-M   'P 1'
#
loop_
_entity.id
_entity.type
_entity.pdbx_description
1 polymer ?
#
loop_
_entity_poly.entity_id
_entity_poly.type
_entity_poly.pdbx_seq_one_letter_code
_entity_poly.pdbx_strand_id
1 'polypeptide(L)'
;MASDNKLLAPLPRHYAVICLLPVEMVQHLKDPVAMLAAETMSLKKYLVLLDTIRELPMPGWPWFRYGLNPIATSLRLEDPQRFITSDMAVPIYPNTSHPTGRSPVHPATPFPFSNCYHWINYEIVVRVKAVEGGWDHSHAISIGNPQFRSVEKAFNNDWVLISRLLEERHTADSTGNVAGTLDDAGNPASPSPYFRGIPGETHSGAQDTDNASSTFDSNAASSTSITDFFGDDVDPHAAELLPLVDLWLEVTEHVGEDTIQDPQGLFQERDAIALIILDARKRIAERKAAERKARIQQPHIDPASSSPVSADGAALQSELQKRSPTSSKPEVGLGNGQKRSASYRKTFARILRKMRALICWRPKA
;
A
#
# COMPACT_ATOMS: atom_id res chain seq x y z
N MET A 1 13.34 -34.97 -21.92
CA MET A 1 13.01 -33.54 -22.11
C MET A 1 11.97 -33.18 -21.08
N ALA A 2 12.41 -32.73 -19.90
CA ALA A 2 11.50 -32.28 -18.86
C ALA A 2 10.87 -30.97 -19.35
N SER A 3 9.55 -30.96 -19.51
CA SER A 3 8.81 -29.74 -19.79
C SER A 3 9.05 -28.77 -18.63
N ASP A 4 9.69 -27.64 -18.90
CA ASP A 4 9.84 -26.52 -17.98
C ASP A 4 8.44 -26.08 -17.51
N ASN A 5 8.02 -26.58 -16.33
CA ASN A 5 6.77 -26.20 -15.66
C ASN A 5 6.91 -24.83 -14.97
N LYS A 6 7.61 -23.90 -15.61
CA LYS A 6 7.83 -22.56 -15.09
C LYS A 6 6.60 -21.71 -15.33
N LEU A 7 6.17 -20.98 -14.30
CA LEU A 7 4.98 -20.13 -14.34
C LEU A 7 5.36 -18.67 -14.59
N LEU A 8 4.45 -17.86 -15.12
CA LEU A 8 4.71 -16.43 -15.37
C LEU A 8 4.81 -15.58 -14.09
N ALA A 9 4.23 -16.06 -12.99
CA ALA A 9 4.31 -15.44 -11.67
C ALA A 9 4.48 -16.51 -10.60
N PRO A 10 5.05 -16.16 -9.43
CA PRO A 10 5.09 -17.07 -8.32
C PRO A 10 3.67 -17.31 -7.80
N LEU A 11 3.39 -18.54 -7.36
CA LEU A 11 2.07 -18.90 -6.85
C LEU A 11 1.85 -18.33 -5.44
N PRO A 12 0.62 -17.89 -5.13
CA PRO A 12 0.19 -17.63 -3.76
C PRO A 12 0.51 -18.78 -2.81
N ARG A 13 0.67 -18.43 -1.53
CA ARG A 13 0.92 -19.34 -0.40
C ARG A 13 2.25 -20.09 -0.49
N HIS A 14 3.25 -19.47 -1.09
CA HIS A 14 4.63 -19.93 -1.01
C HIS A 14 5.43 -18.97 -0.14
N TYR A 15 6.41 -19.50 0.57
CA TYR A 15 7.40 -18.68 1.22
C TYR A 15 8.47 -18.31 0.21
N ALA A 16 9.00 -17.10 0.35
CA ALA A 16 10.01 -16.55 -0.53
C ALA A 16 10.92 -15.62 0.25
N VAL A 17 12.07 -15.31 -0.32
CA VAL A 17 12.94 -14.22 0.13
C VAL A 17 12.81 -13.06 -0.85
N ILE A 18 12.76 -11.84 -0.33
CA ILE A 18 12.79 -10.62 -1.14
C ILE A 18 13.95 -9.71 -0.76
N CYS A 19 14.37 -8.87 -1.69
CA CYS A 19 15.32 -7.78 -1.46
C CYS A 19 14.94 -6.55 -2.29
N LEU A 20 15.03 -5.36 -1.70
CA LEU A 20 14.69 -4.10 -2.35
C LEU A 20 15.70 -3.72 -3.45
N LEU A 21 15.22 -3.12 -4.53
CA LEU A 21 16.03 -2.61 -5.65
C LEU A 21 15.97 -1.08 -5.73
N PRO A 22 16.57 -0.34 -4.77
CA PRO A 22 16.37 1.11 -4.64
C PRO A 22 16.92 1.89 -5.83
N VAL A 23 18.05 1.45 -6.41
CA VAL A 23 18.67 2.11 -7.57
C VAL A 23 17.74 2.03 -8.79
N GLU A 24 17.15 0.85 -9.07
CA GLU A 24 16.18 0.69 -10.15
C GLU A 24 14.91 1.52 -9.91
N MET A 25 14.52 1.75 -8.64
CA MET A 25 13.37 2.58 -8.30
C MET A 25 13.56 4.07 -8.57
N VAL A 26 14.80 4.58 -8.62
CA VAL A 26 15.07 6.03 -8.83
C VAL A 26 15.71 6.33 -10.18
N GLN A 27 16.14 5.32 -10.92
CA GLN A 27 16.89 5.47 -12.17
C GLN A 27 16.16 6.35 -13.21
N HIS A 28 14.84 6.19 -13.35
CA HIS A 28 14.05 6.95 -14.32
C HIS A 28 13.90 8.43 -13.97
N LEU A 29 14.16 8.82 -12.71
CA LEU A 29 14.11 10.23 -12.26
C LEU A 29 15.29 11.04 -12.78
N LYS A 30 16.39 10.39 -13.18
CA LYS A 30 17.62 11.04 -13.66
C LYS A 30 18.14 12.13 -12.70
N ASP A 31 17.98 11.89 -11.40
CA ASP A 31 18.45 12.79 -10.34
C ASP A 31 19.69 12.19 -9.64
N PRO A 32 20.89 12.78 -9.79
CA PRO A 32 22.12 12.20 -9.26
C PRO A 32 22.13 12.12 -7.73
N VAL A 33 21.43 13.04 -7.05
CA VAL A 33 21.29 13.01 -5.58
C VAL A 33 20.47 11.80 -5.13
N ALA A 34 19.36 11.51 -5.82
CA ALA A 34 18.54 10.34 -5.55
C ALA A 34 19.28 9.03 -5.82
N MET A 35 20.04 8.96 -6.91
CA MET A 35 20.88 7.80 -7.25
C MET A 35 21.89 7.50 -6.15
N LEU A 36 22.66 8.51 -5.71
CA LEU A 36 23.63 8.35 -4.64
C LEU A 36 22.97 7.92 -3.33
N ALA A 37 21.84 8.54 -2.97
CA ALA A 37 21.10 8.16 -1.77
C ALA A 37 20.63 6.70 -1.82
N ALA A 38 20.08 6.26 -2.97
CA ALA A 38 19.66 4.89 -3.19
C ALA A 38 20.82 3.88 -3.13
N GLU A 39 21.99 4.22 -3.67
CA GLU A 39 23.21 3.39 -3.61
C GLU A 39 23.74 3.23 -2.18
N THR A 40 23.52 4.21 -1.32
CA THR A 40 23.95 4.16 0.09
C THR A 40 22.98 3.42 1.02
N MET A 41 21.82 2.96 0.52
CA MET A 41 20.86 2.22 1.33
C MET A 41 21.41 0.86 1.74
N SER A 42 21.26 0.50 3.01
CA SER A 42 21.63 -0.82 3.52
C SER A 42 20.56 -1.85 3.16
N LEU A 43 20.81 -2.59 2.08
CA LEU A 43 19.89 -3.60 1.58
C LEU A 43 19.92 -4.87 2.42
N LYS A 44 18.72 -5.36 2.73
CA LYS A 44 18.53 -6.56 3.51
C LYS A 44 17.61 -7.54 2.79
N LYS A 45 17.68 -8.80 3.22
CA LYS A 45 16.84 -9.88 2.73
C LYS A 45 15.77 -10.19 3.76
N TYR A 46 14.53 -10.30 3.30
CA TYR A 46 13.38 -10.53 4.16
C TYR A 46 12.65 -11.81 3.75
N LEU A 47 12.30 -12.62 4.74
CA LEU A 47 11.45 -13.79 4.54
C LEU A 47 10.00 -13.35 4.49
N VAL A 48 9.25 -13.81 3.49
CA VAL A 48 7.85 -13.43 3.26
C VAL A 48 7.01 -14.65 2.90
N LEU A 49 5.71 -14.57 3.17
CA LEU A 49 4.68 -15.40 2.56
C LEU A 49 4.01 -14.62 1.42
N LEU A 50 3.97 -15.21 0.23
CA LEU A 50 3.25 -14.67 -0.92
C LEU A 50 1.75 -14.82 -0.69
N ASP A 51 1.00 -13.71 -0.60
CA ASP A 51 -0.44 -13.77 -0.35
C ASP A 51 -1.26 -13.72 -1.63
N THR A 52 -1.29 -12.57 -2.29
CA THR A 52 -2.16 -12.37 -3.43
C THR A 52 -1.47 -11.62 -4.57
N ILE A 53 -1.62 -12.14 -5.79
CA ILE A 53 -1.32 -11.40 -7.02
C ILE A 53 -2.27 -10.22 -7.09
N ARG A 54 -1.72 -8.99 -7.05
CA ARG A 54 -2.51 -7.74 -7.15
C ARG A 54 -2.69 -7.30 -8.59
N GLU A 55 -1.78 -7.72 -9.47
CA GLU A 55 -1.76 -7.38 -10.89
C GLU A 55 -1.12 -8.53 -11.67
N LEU A 56 -1.71 -8.92 -12.80
CA LEU A 56 -1.21 -10.04 -13.58
C LEU A 56 0.16 -9.74 -14.20
N PRO A 57 1.06 -10.74 -14.25
CA PRO A 57 2.25 -10.64 -15.09
C PRO A 57 1.81 -10.56 -16.55
N MET A 58 2.11 -9.44 -17.21
CA MET A 58 1.89 -9.27 -18.64
C MET A 58 3.22 -9.42 -19.40
N PRO A 59 3.25 -10.10 -20.55
CA PRO A 59 4.46 -10.18 -21.37
C PRO A 59 5.01 -8.79 -21.69
N GLY A 60 6.32 -8.59 -21.48
CA GLY A 60 7.01 -7.33 -21.73
C GLY A 60 6.93 -6.30 -20.59
N TRP A 61 6.19 -6.58 -19.52
CA TRP A 61 6.18 -5.72 -18.35
C TRP A 61 7.35 -6.07 -17.42
N PRO A 62 8.11 -5.06 -16.95
CA PRO A 62 9.32 -5.31 -16.14
C PRO A 62 8.99 -5.82 -14.72
N TRP A 63 7.77 -5.61 -14.26
CA TRP A 63 7.30 -6.00 -12.93
C TRP A 63 5.78 -6.12 -12.88
N PHE A 64 5.26 -6.72 -11.81
CA PHE A 64 3.83 -6.81 -11.50
C PHE A 64 3.62 -6.70 -9.98
N ARG A 65 2.44 -6.25 -9.54
CA ARG A 65 2.18 -6.06 -8.10
C ARG A 65 1.78 -7.32 -7.37
N TYR A 66 2.27 -7.45 -6.14
CA TYR A 66 2.04 -8.60 -5.28
C TYR A 66 1.86 -8.16 -3.81
N GLY A 67 0.88 -8.75 -3.12
CA GLY A 67 0.69 -8.62 -1.68
C GLY A 67 1.48 -9.69 -0.93
N LEU A 68 2.31 -9.26 0.02
CA LEU A 68 3.22 -10.10 0.78
C LEU A 68 2.96 -9.96 2.28
N ASN A 69 3.14 -11.04 3.03
CA ASN A 69 3.16 -11.03 4.49
C ASN A 69 4.58 -11.36 4.97
N PRO A 70 5.35 -10.38 5.48
CA PRO A 70 6.64 -10.62 6.10
C PRO A 70 6.56 -11.60 7.28
N ILE A 71 7.61 -12.41 7.42
CA ILE A 71 7.78 -13.40 8.48
C ILE A 71 8.80 -12.89 9.48
N ALA A 72 8.46 -12.98 10.77
CA ALA A 72 9.34 -12.57 11.86
C ALA A 72 9.91 -13.76 12.61
N THR A 73 11.03 -13.55 13.30
CA THR A 73 11.68 -14.50 14.22
C THR A 73 11.29 -14.29 15.69
N SER A 74 10.46 -13.29 15.95
CA SER A 74 10.03 -12.86 17.27
C SER A 74 8.52 -12.57 17.28
N LEU A 75 7.97 -12.41 18.48
CA LEU A 75 6.64 -11.82 18.62
C LEU A 75 6.68 -10.35 18.20
N ARG A 76 5.55 -9.84 17.72
CA ARG A 76 5.48 -8.45 17.27
C ARG A 76 5.57 -7.47 18.43
N LEU A 77 6.02 -6.25 18.13
CA LEU A 77 5.84 -5.14 19.05
C LEU A 77 4.35 -4.79 19.18
N GLU A 78 3.96 -4.41 20.39
CA GLU A 78 2.63 -3.93 20.68
C GLU A 78 2.36 -2.59 20.01
N ASP A 79 1.12 -2.40 19.58
CA ASP A 79 0.60 -1.12 19.11
C ASP A 79 -0.69 -0.82 19.87
N PRO A 80 -0.58 -0.14 21.03
CA PRO A 80 -1.73 0.20 21.88
C PRO A 80 -2.74 1.10 21.15
N GLN A 81 -2.31 1.92 20.20
CA GLN A 81 -3.21 2.79 19.44
C GLN A 81 -4.15 1.96 18.58
N ARG A 82 -3.66 0.86 17.99
CA ARG A 82 -4.45 -0.07 17.18
C ARG A 82 -4.95 -1.29 17.95
N PHE A 83 -4.78 -1.32 19.27
CA PHE A 83 -5.09 -2.46 20.13
C PHE A 83 -4.44 -3.77 19.68
N ILE A 84 -3.26 -3.69 19.06
CA ILE A 84 -2.53 -4.89 18.66
C ILE A 84 -1.56 -5.28 19.77
N THR A 85 -1.71 -6.49 20.29
CA THR A 85 -0.84 -7.06 21.33
C THR A 85 0.23 -7.96 20.72
N SER A 86 1.27 -8.25 21.51
CA SER A 86 2.43 -9.04 21.05
C SER A 86 2.05 -10.47 20.66
N ASP A 87 1.02 -11.04 21.29
CA ASP A 87 0.50 -12.39 21.06
C ASP A 87 -0.44 -12.52 19.84
N MET A 88 -0.73 -11.43 19.12
CA MET A 88 -1.45 -11.48 17.83
C MET A 88 -0.53 -11.92 16.69
N ALA A 89 0.09 -13.09 16.87
CA ALA A 89 0.96 -13.76 15.94
C ALA A 89 0.53 -15.23 15.77
N VAL A 90 1.01 -15.93 14.75
CA VAL A 90 0.76 -17.37 14.56
C VAL A 90 2.09 -18.07 14.33
N PRO A 91 2.51 -19.01 15.19
CA PRO A 91 3.78 -19.69 15.01
C PRO A 91 3.78 -20.59 13.78
N ILE A 92 4.94 -20.71 13.14
CA ILE A 92 5.16 -21.59 11.98
C ILE A 92 5.97 -22.80 12.48
N TYR A 93 5.40 -24.00 12.36
CA TYR A 93 6.07 -25.23 12.78
C TYR A 93 7.42 -25.37 12.07
N PRO A 94 8.54 -25.70 12.76
CA PRO A 94 8.61 -26.34 14.08
C PRO A 94 8.53 -25.43 15.31
N ASN A 95 8.33 -24.12 15.15
CA ASN A 95 8.08 -23.25 16.29
C ASN A 95 6.77 -23.64 17.00
N THR A 96 6.84 -23.99 18.28
CA THR A 96 5.66 -24.27 19.13
C THR A 96 5.51 -23.26 20.25
N SER A 97 6.37 -22.25 20.33
CA SER A 97 6.32 -21.23 21.37
C SER A 97 5.25 -20.18 21.04
N HIS A 98 4.30 -19.99 21.94
CA HIS A 98 3.34 -18.88 21.86
C HIS A 98 2.79 -18.56 23.26
N PRO A 99 2.71 -17.29 23.69
CA PRO A 99 2.29 -16.94 25.05
C PRO A 99 0.90 -17.47 25.43
N THR A 100 -0.01 -17.52 24.48
CA THR A 100 -1.40 -17.99 24.67
C THR A 100 -1.62 -19.44 24.23
N GLY A 101 -0.56 -20.20 23.92
CA GLY A 101 -0.66 -21.60 23.49
C GLY A 101 -1.29 -21.81 22.10
N ARG A 102 -1.23 -20.79 21.24
CA ARG A 102 -1.78 -20.86 19.87
C ARG A 102 -1.07 -21.94 19.07
N SER A 103 -1.84 -22.83 18.44
CA SER A 103 -1.28 -23.93 17.66
C SER A 103 -0.51 -23.43 16.44
N PRO A 104 0.67 -23.99 16.15
CA PRO A 104 1.42 -23.62 14.97
C PRO A 104 0.77 -24.13 13.69
N VAL A 105 0.96 -23.37 12.62
CA VAL A 105 0.61 -23.83 11.28
C VAL A 105 1.73 -24.65 10.69
N HIS A 106 1.35 -25.65 9.91
CA HIS A 106 2.27 -26.62 9.35
C HIS A 106 2.37 -26.41 7.83
N PRO A 107 3.49 -25.87 7.32
CA PRO A 107 3.72 -25.83 5.89
C PRO A 107 3.66 -27.23 5.27
N ALA A 108 3.29 -27.32 3.99
CA ALA A 108 3.14 -28.60 3.28
C ALA A 108 4.48 -29.31 3.08
N THR A 109 5.56 -28.54 2.99
CA THR A 109 6.95 -28.99 3.04
C THR A 109 7.56 -28.57 4.36
N PRO A 110 8.51 -29.33 4.94
CA PRO A 110 9.16 -28.94 6.18
C PRO A 110 9.71 -27.51 6.13
N PHE A 111 9.35 -26.70 7.13
CA PHE A 111 9.85 -25.34 7.24
C PHE A 111 11.24 -25.36 7.90
N PRO A 112 12.23 -24.64 7.36
CA PRO A 112 13.62 -24.79 7.78
C PRO A 112 13.97 -24.07 9.09
N PHE A 113 13.12 -23.16 9.57
CA PHE A 113 13.44 -22.25 10.69
C PHE A 113 12.55 -22.49 11.90
N SER A 114 13.14 -22.51 13.10
CA SER A 114 12.46 -22.96 14.33
C SER A 114 11.82 -21.86 15.16
N ASN A 115 12.02 -20.59 14.79
CA ASN A 115 11.62 -19.42 15.56
C ASN A 115 10.64 -18.49 14.81
N CYS A 116 10.01 -18.94 13.73
CA CYS A 116 9.25 -18.05 12.86
C CYS A 116 7.76 -17.89 13.23
N TYR A 117 7.21 -16.72 12.92
CA TYR A 117 5.82 -16.33 13.14
C TYR A 117 5.23 -15.57 11.95
N HIS A 118 3.93 -15.76 11.70
CA HIS A 118 3.10 -14.80 10.98
C HIS A 118 2.64 -13.70 11.93
N TRP A 119 2.70 -12.44 11.53
CA TRP A 119 2.14 -11.32 12.30
C TRP A 119 0.81 -10.84 11.73
N ILE A 120 -0.12 -10.44 12.60
CA ILE A 120 -1.34 -9.77 12.16
C ILE A 120 -1.01 -8.41 11.52
N ASN A 121 -1.78 -8.01 10.51
CA ASN A 121 -1.79 -6.66 9.96
C ASN A 121 -0.40 -6.14 9.53
N TYR A 122 0.36 -7.01 8.86
CA TYR A 122 1.72 -6.70 8.42
C TYR A 122 1.89 -6.86 6.91
N GLU A 123 0.80 -6.81 6.15
CA GLU A 123 0.84 -6.93 4.69
C GLU A 123 1.57 -5.74 4.06
N ILE A 124 2.40 -6.02 3.06
CA ILE A 124 3.03 -5.02 2.19
C ILE A 124 2.72 -5.36 0.72
N VAL A 125 2.39 -4.33 -0.06
CA VAL A 125 2.27 -4.47 -1.51
C VAL A 125 3.58 -4.00 -2.15
N VAL A 126 4.14 -4.84 -3.01
CA VAL A 126 5.39 -4.57 -3.72
C VAL A 126 5.20 -4.78 -5.22
N ARG A 127 6.14 -4.26 -6.01
CA ARG A 127 6.37 -4.61 -7.41
C ARG A 127 7.42 -5.71 -7.44
N VAL A 128 7.04 -6.90 -7.90
CA VAL A 128 7.95 -8.03 -8.08
C VAL A 128 8.49 -7.95 -9.50
N LYS A 129 9.82 -7.99 -9.64
CA LYS A 129 10.48 -7.99 -10.94
C LYS A 129 10.09 -9.25 -11.73
N ALA A 130 9.78 -9.07 -13.01
CA ALA A 130 9.49 -10.19 -13.89
C ALA A 130 10.79 -10.93 -14.23
N VAL A 131 10.75 -12.26 -14.19
CA VAL A 131 11.91 -13.13 -14.49
C VAL A 131 11.72 -13.76 -15.87
N GLU A 132 12.71 -13.58 -16.75
CA GLU A 132 12.73 -14.22 -18.05
C GLU A 132 12.83 -15.75 -17.89
N GLY A 133 11.95 -16.49 -18.57
CA GLY A 133 11.82 -17.95 -18.41
C GLY A 133 10.89 -18.39 -17.28
N GLY A 134 10.35 -17.47 -16.48
CA GLY A 134 9.34 -17.76 -15.46
C GLY A 134 9.90 -18.32 -14.15
N TRP A 135 8.99 -18.77 -13.29
CA TRP A 135 9.22 -19.14 -11.90
C TRP A 135 9.16 -20.65 -11.72
N ASP A 136 10.21 -21.23 -11.12
CA ASP A 136 10.24 -22.64 -10.72
C ASP A 136 9.73 -22.82 -9.29
N HIS A 137 8.75 -23.69 -9.10
CA HIS A 137 8.15 -23.98 -7.78
C HIS A 137 8.63 -25.32 -7.21
N SER A 138 9.53 -26.03 -7.88
CA SER A 138 9.92 -27.40 -7.52
C SER A 138 10.50 -27.52 -6.12
N HIS A 139 11.21 -26.51 -5.66
CA HIS A 139 11.83 -26.45 -4.32
C HIS A 139 11.14 -25.42 -3.39
N ALA A 140 10.02 -24.84 -3.84
CA ALA A 140 9.35 -23.78 -3.10
C ALA A 140 8.60 -24.35 -1.89
N ILE A 141 8.76 -23.69 -0.74
CA ILE A 141 8.05 -24.06 0.48
C ILE A 141 6.64 -23.48 0.41
N SER A 142 5.61 -24.31 0.58
CA SER A 142 4.22 -23.86 0.49
C SER A 142 3.44 -24.09 1.78
N ILE A 143 2.43 -23.26 2.02
CA ILE A 143 1.42 -23.48 3.06
C ILE A 143 0.12 -23.99 2.42
N GLY A 144 -0.31 -25.18 2.84
CA GLY A 144 -1.54 -25.79 2.34
C GLY A 144 -2.80 -25.00 2.68
N ASN A 145 -3.87 -25.14 1.88
CA ASN A 145 -5.14 -24.42 2.11
C ASN A 145 -5.69 -24.52 3.54
N PRO A 146 -5.72 -25.70 4.19
CA PRO A 146 -6.28 -25.81 5.54
C PRO A 146 -5.47 -24.99 6.54
N GLN A 147 -4.14 -25.02 6.41
CA GLN A 147 -3.19 -24.36 7.30
C GLN A 147 -3.22 -22.85 7.11
N PHE A 148 -3.27 -22.39 5.87
CA PHE A 148 -3.48 -20.97 5.56
C PHE A 148 -4.81 -20.46 6.13
N ARG A 149 -5.90 -21.22 5.98
CA ARG A 149 -7.20 -20.88 6.59
C ARG A 149 -7.16 -20.82 8.11
N SER A 150 -6.30 -21.63 8.76
CA SER A 150 -6.08 -21.55 10.20
C SER A 150 -5.43 -20.23 10.59
N VAL A 151 -4.43 -19.75 9.85
CA VAL A 151 -3.85 -18.40 10.03
C VAL A 151 -4.93 -17.34 9.89
N GLU A 152 -5.69 -17.37 8.78
CA GLU A 152 -6.77 -16.40 8.55
C GLU A 152 -7.80 -16.43 9.67
N LYS A 153 -8.21 -17.61 10.14
CA LYS A 153 -9.18 -17.74 11.23
C LYS A 153 -8.65 -17.14 12.53
N ALA A 154 -7.39 -17.40 12.88
CA ALA A 154 -6.76 -16.82 14.06
C ALA A 154 -6.78 -15.29 14.00
N PHE A 155 -6.31 -14.70 12.90
CA PHE A 155 -6.31 -13.26 12.73
C PHE A 155 -7.72 -12.66 12.61
N ASN A 156 -8.69 -13.36 12.04
CA ASN A 156 -10.08 -12.87 12.04
C ASN A 156 -10.64 -12.77 13.47
N ASN A 157 -10.29 -13.70 14.36
CA ASN A 157 -10.69 -13.60 15.77
C ASN A 157 -10.01 -12.41 16.46
N ASP A 158 -8.72 -12.23 16.21
CA ASP A 158 -7.95 -11.08 16.71
C ASP A 158 -8.55 -9.75 16.21
N TRP A 159 -8.96 -9.68 14.93
CA TRP A 159 -9.64 -8.52 14.37
C TRP A 159 -11.00 -8.23 15.02
N VAL A 160 -11.77 -9.25 15.38
CA VAL A 160 -13.03 -9.06 16.12
C VAL A 160 -12.77 -8.43 17.49
N LEU A 161 -11.70 -8.85 18.17
CA LEU A 161 -11.30 -8.25 19.44
C LEU A 161 -10.85 -6.80 19.26
N ILE A 162 -9.98 -6.51 18.29
CA ILE A 162 -9.51 -5.16 17.98
C ILE A 162 -10.70 -4.23 17.68
N SER A 163 -11.63 -4.65 16.83
CA SER A 163 -12.80 -3.84 16.48
C SER A 163 -13.64 -3.50 17.71
N ARG A 164 -13.89 -4.48 18.58
CA ARG A 164 -14.64 -4.26 19.83
C ARG A 164 -13.95 -3.20 20.71
N LEU A 165 -12.63 -3.33 20.90
CA LEU A 165 -11.87 -2.40 21.74
C LEU A 165 -11.82 -0.98 21.15
N LEU A 166 -11.75 -0.85 19.82
CA LEU A 166 -11.85 0.44 19.13
C LEU A 166 -13.22 1.09 19.35
N GLU A 167 -14.30 0.32 19.21
CA GLU A 167 -15.67 0.79 19.46
C GLU A 167 -15.83 1.28 20.91
N GLU A 168 -15.36 0.50 21.89
CA GLU A 168 -15.40 0.87 23.31
C GLU A 168 -14.64 2.19 23.57
N ARG A 169 -13.44 2.38 23.00
CA ARG A 169 -12.68 3.64 23.13
C ARG A 169 -13.45 4.82 22.57
N HIS A 170 -14.02 4.70 21.38
CA HIS A 170 -14.82 5.77 20.77
C HIS A 170 -16.05 6.13 21.61
N THR A 171 -16.70 5.17 22.25
CA THR A 171 -17.84 5.43 23.15
C THR A 171 -17.42 6.12 24.46
N ALA A 172 -16.26 5.77 25.00
CA ALA A 172 -15.71 6.42 26.20
C ALA A 172 -15.30 7.87 25.93
N ASP A 173 -14.63 8.13 24.81
CA ASP A 173 -14.24 9.49 24.40
C ASP A 173 -15.47 10.38 24.14
N SER A 174 -16.57 9.78 23.66
CA SER A 174 -17.83 10.50 23.39
C SER A 174 -18.62 10.81 24.67
N THR A 175 -18.56 9.96 25.69
CA THR A 175 -19.27 10.17 26.97
C THR A 175 -18.49 11.03 27.97
N GLY A 176 -17.16 11.08 27.85
CA GLY A 176 -16.30 11.95 28.68
C GLY A 176 -16.49 13.46 28.46
N ASN A 177 -17.04 13.88 27.32
CA ASN A 177 -17.28 15.29 27.01
C ASN A 177 -18.60 15.87 27.56
N VAL A 178 -19.42 15.09 28.28
CA VAL A 178 -20.73 15.54 28.81
C VAL A 178 -20.68 15.89 30.31
N ALA A 179 -19.59 15.61 31.01
CA ALA A 179 -19.46 15.84 32.46
C ALA A 179 -18.76 17.18 32.81
N GLY A 180 -19.20 18.28 32.20
CA GLY A 180 -18.59 19.59 32.37
C GLY A 180 -19.57 20.76 32.27
N THR A 181 -20.79 20.64 32.76
CA THR A 181 -21.64 21.82 33.04
C THR A 181 -22.67 21.45 34.11
N LEU A 182 -22.89 22.37 35.06
CA LEU A 182 -23.66 22.28 36.33
C LEU A 182 -22.75 21.81 37.49
N ASP A 183 -22.29 22.67 38.41
CA ASP A 183 -23.10 23.53 39.30
C ASP A 183 -22.48 24.90 39.67
N ASP A 184 -23.39 25.74 40.16
CA ASP A 184 -23.38 27.18 40.46
C ASP A 184 -23.02 27.52 41.94
N ALA A 185 -22.54 28.77 42.14
CA ALA A 185 -22.54 29.65 43.33
C ALA A 185 -21.66 29.38 44.60
N GLY A 186 -20.72 30.31 44.86
CA GLY A 186 -20.23 30.66 46.23
C GLY A 186 -18.79 31.28 46.36
N ASN A 187 -18.66 32.61 46.29
CA ASN A 187 -17.44 33.47 46.46
C ASN A 187 -17.00 33.61 47.97
N PRO A 188 -15.89 34.29 48.45
CA PRO A 188 -14.95 35.23 47.79
C PRO A 188 -13.43 35.26 48.20
N ALA A 189 -12.64 36.09 47.49
CA ALA A 189 -11.47 36.93 47.90
C ALA A 189 -10.02 36.59 47.43
N SER A 190 -9.61 37.26 46.33
CA SER A 190 -8.36 38.04 46.03
C SER A 190 -6.92 37.49 46.17
N PRO A 191 -5.88 38.04 45.46
CA PRO A 191 -5.86 39.11 44.44
C PRO A 191 -5.10 38.81 43.10
N SER A 192 -5.36 39.69 42.11
CA SER A 192 -4.67 40.00 40.82
C SER A 192 -3.14 40.26 40.97
N PRO A 193 -2.28 40.41 39.91
CA PRO A 193 -2.49 41.06 38.57
C PRO A 193 -1.85 40.29 37.37
N TYR A 194 -2.17 40.46 36.07
CA TYR A 194 -2.24 41.65 35.21
C TYR A 194 -3.07 41.38 33.92
N PHE A 195 -3.97 42.34 33.60
CA PHE A 195 -4.21 43.03 32.31
C PHE A 195 -3.48 42.51 31.03
N ARG A 196 -4.05 42.35 29.82
CA ARG A 196 -4.94 43.22 29.00
C ARG A 196 -5.29 42.43 27.70
N GLY A 197 -6.55 42.23 27.29
CA GLY A 197 -7.27 43.12 26.35
C GLY A 197 -7.91 42.34 25.18
N ILE A 198 -9.25 42.36 25.14
CA ILE A 198 -10.28 41.83 24.22
C ILE A 198 -10.60 42.89 23.10
N PRO A 199 -11.58 42.84 22.15
CA PRO A 199 -12.53 41.81 21.60
C PRO A 199 -12.67 41.75 20.03
N GLY A 200 -13.49 40.80 19.57
CA GLY A 200 -14.61 41.08 18.63
C GLY A 200 -14.70 40.11 17.45
N GLU A 201 -15.83 39.53 17.04
CA GLU A 201 -17.25 39.70 17.39
C GLU A 201 -18.01 38.39 17.09
N THR A 202 -19.10 38.22 17.84
CA THR A 202 -20.15 37.20 17.80
C THR A 202 -21.01 37.22 16.53
N HIS A 203 -21.53 36.06 16.10
CA HIS A 203 -22.94 35.92 15.72
C HIS A 203 -23.47 34.51 15.94
N SER A 204 -24.68 34.48 16.48
CA SER A 204 -25.51 33.42 17.02
C SER A 204 -26.45 32.82 15.97
N GLY A 205 -27.02 31.64 16.26
CA GLY A 205 -28.24 31.16 15.57
C GLY A 205 -28.47 29.66 15.66
N ALA A 206 -29.34 29.25 16.59
CA ALA A 206 -29.90 27.90 16.70
C ALA A 206 -31.07 27.69 15.72
N GLN A 207 -31.32 26.45 15.27
CA GLN A 207 -32.67 25.91 15.06
C GLN A 207 -32.69 24.39 14.83
N ASP A 208 -33.66 23.74 15.47
CA ASP A 208 -34.00 22.32 15.51
C ASP A 208 -34.85 21.85 14.30
N THR A 209 -35.07 20.52 14.28
CA THR A 209 -36.23 19.73 13.79
C THR A 209 -36.11 18.95 12.47
N ASP A 210 -36.08 17.63 12.67
CA ASP A 210 -36.98 16.57 12.17
C ASP A 210 -37.06 16.18 10.68
N ASN A 211 -36.65 14.93 10.46
CA ASN A 211 -37.50 13.82 9.96
C ASN A 211 -38.07 13.92 8.53
N ALA A 212 -37.53 13.12 7.59
CA ALA A 212 -38.30 12.14 6.79
C ALA A 212 -37.46 11.46 5.69
N SER A 213 -37.48 10.13 5.74
CA SER A 213 -37.34 9.15 4.66
C SER A 213 -37.31 9.67 3.20
N SER A 214 -36.26 9.32 2.46
CA SER A 214 -36.47 8.79 1.12
C SER A 214 -35.39 7.75 0.76
N THR A 215 -35.91 6.56 0.50
CA THR A 215 -35.30 5.39 -0.11
C THR A 215 -34.62 5.79 -1.42
N PHE A 216 -33.31 5.59 -1.54
CA PHE A 216 -32.73 5.12 -2.80
C PHE A 216 -31.65 4.09 -2.53
N ASP A 217 -31.90 2.97 -3.18
CA ASP A 217 -31.23 1.70 -3.11
C ASP A 217 -29.83 1.75 -3.74
N SER A 218 -28.91 1.11 -3.00
CA SER A 218 -28.07 0.03 -3.51
C SER A 218 -26.80 0.31 -4.31
N ASN A 219 -25.79 -0.46 -3.89
CA ASN A 219 -24.76 -1.10 -4.71
C ASN A 219 -23.53 -0.28 -5.15
N ALA A 220 -22.72 0.10 -4.18
CA ALA A 220 -21.26 0.01 -4.33
C ALA A 220 -20.75 -1.23 -3.60
N ALA A 221 -21.20 -2.41 -4.05
CA ALA A 221 -20.36 -3.59 -3.92
C ALA A 221 -19.08 -3.28 -4.69
N SER A 222 -17.92 -3.25 -4.01
CA SER A 222 -16.64 -3.38 -4.71
C SER A 222 -16.61 -4.79 -5.32
N SER A 223 -17.32 -4.91 -6.43
CA SER A 223 -17.01 -5.84 -7.49
C SER A 223 -15.64 -5.40 -7.97
N THR A 224 -14.59 -6.05 -7.47
CA THR A 224 -13.26 -6.01 -8.09
C THR A 224 -13.48 -6.22 -9.58
N SER A 225 -13.39 -5.13 -10.32
CA SER A 225 -13.60 -5.14 -11.76
C SER A 225 -12.43 -5.89 -12.37
N ILE A 226 -12.62 -6.49 -13.54
CA ILE A 226 -11.52 -7.11 -14.28
C ILE A 226 -10.39 -6.10 -14.53
N THR A 227 -10.70 -4.80 -14.55
CA THR A 227 -9.74 -3.69 -14.70
C THR A 227 -8.72 -3.59 -13.56
N ASP A 228 -9.10 -3.88 -12.31
CA ASP A 228 -8.18 -3.79 -11.16
C ASP A 228 -7.01 -4.77 -11.29
N PHE A 229 -7.27 -5.88 -11.99
CA PHE A 229 -6.34 -6.99 -12.17
C PHE A 229 -5.29 -6.73 -13.27
N PHE A 230 -5.55 -5.75 -14.15
CA PHE A 230 -4.62 -5.27 -15.18
C PHE A 230 -3.87 -4.00 -14.77
N GLY A 231 -4.10 -3.47 -13.56
CA GLY A 231 -3.37 -2.32 -13.04
C GLY A 231 -3.96 -0.95 -13.38
N ASP A 232 -5.09 -0.90 -14.10
CA ASP A 232 -5.63 0.34 -14.68
C ASP A 232 -6.14 1.37 -13.64
N ASP A 233 -6.39 0.96 -12.39
CA ASP A 233 -6.97 1.83 -11.34
C ASP A 233 -5.94 2.45 -10.39
N VAL A 234 -4.64 2.24 -10.60
CA VAL A 234 -3.60 2.84 -9.75
C VAL A 234 -2.89 3.96 -10.45
N ASP A 235 -2.94 5.14 -9.82
CA ASP A 235 -2.13 6.30 -10.22
C ASP A 235 -0.66 5.84 -10.40
N PRO A 236 -0.09 5.96 -11.61
CA PRO A 236 1.30 5.59 -11.86
C PRO A 236 2.28 6.25 -10.87
N HIS A 237 1.97 7.45 -10.39
CA HIS A 237 2.78 8.15 -9.41
C HIS A 237 2.76 7.49 -8.02
N ALA A 238 1.66 6.82 -7.66
CA ALA A 238 1.54 6.04 -6.44
C ALA A 238 2.17 4.65 -6.61
N ALA A 239 2.06 4.04 -7.79
CA ALA A 239 2.68 2.74 -8.09
C ALA A 239 4.22 2.81 -8.01
N GLU A 240 4.83 3.92 -8.41
CA GLU A 240 6.27 4.14 -8.32
C GLU A 240 6.80 4.12 -6.87
N LEU A 241 5.97 4.54 -5.91
CA LEU A 241 6.33 4.53 -4.48
C LEU A 241 6.26 3.14 -3.86
N LEU A 242 5.67 2.16 -4.56
CA LEU A 242 5.71 0.77 -4.11
C LEU A 242 7.13 0.22 -4.27
N PRO A 243 7.65 -0.50 -3.25
CA PRO A 243 8.94 -1.19 -3.33
C PRO A 243 9.05 -2.03 -4.59
N LEU A 244 10.15 -1.88 -5.34
CA LEU A 244 10.54 -2.83 -6.37
C LEU A 244 11.48 -3.86 -5.74
N VAL A 245 11.18 -5.14 -5.91
CA VAL A 245 11.93 -6.22 -5.26
C VAL A 245 12.35 -7.30 -6.25
N ASP A 246 13.53 -7.85 -5.99
CA ASP A 246 13.86 -9.22 -6.41
C ASP A 246 13.19 -10.22 -5.45
N LEU A 247 12.86 -11.40 -5.96
CA LEU A 247 12.18 -12.46 -5.22
C LEU A 247 12.80 -13.82 -5.57
N TRP A 248 13.01 -14.65 -4.56
CA TRP A 248 13.55 -16.02 -4.68
C TRP A 248 12.68 -17.01 -3.92
N LEU A 249 12.41 -18.18 -4.50
CA LEU A 249 11.55 -19.22 -3.89
C LEU A 249 12.39 -20.22 -3.07
N GLU A 250 13.68 -20.29 -3.33
CA GLU A 250 14.69 -21.13 -2.69
C GLU A 250 15.11 -20.52 -1.34
N VAL A 251 14.19 -20.50 -0.38
CA VAL A 251 14.34 -19.77 0.90
C VAL A 251 15.70 -20.02 1.59
N THR A 252 16.13 -21.27 1.68
CA THR A 252 17.36 -21.67 2.39
C THR A 252 18.66 -21.28 1.69
N GLU A 253 18.61 -20.98 0.39
CA GLU A 253 19.79 -20.53 -0.36
C GLU A 253 20.07 -19.03 -0.13
N HIS A 254 19.03 -18.28 0.25
CA HIS A 254 19.12 -16.82 0.35
C HIS A 254 19.18 -16.30 1.78
N VAL A 255 18.64 -17.04 2.76
CA VAL A 255 18.57 -16.63 4.17
C VAL A 255 18.76 -17.86 5.08
N GLY A 256 19.60 -17.72 6.11
CA GLY A 256 19.71 -18.65 7.24
C GLY A 256 18.93 -18.17 8.47
N GLU A 257 18.64 -19.07 9.41
CA GLU A 257 17.77 -18.82 10.57
C GLU A 257 18.19 -17.61 11.43
N ASP A 258 19.50 -17.43 11.62
CA ASP A 258 20.12 -16.35 12.37
C ASP A 258 20.22 -15.03 11.59
N THR A 259 20.01 -15.08 10.27
CA THR A 259 20.09 -13.92 9.37
C THR A 259 18.74 -13.35 8.99
N ILE A 260 17.62 -14.00 9.39
CA ILE A 260 16.27 -13.51 9.11
C ILE A 260 16.08 -12.15 9.80
N GLN A 261 15.77 -11.15 9.00
CA GLN A 261 15.64 -9.76 9.45
C GLN A 261 14.25 -9.52 10.05
N ASP A 262 14.19 -8.60 11.02
CA ASP A 262 12.93 -8.14 11.57
C ASP A 262 12.10 -7.44 10.47
N PRO A 263 10.82 -7.83 10.27
CA PRO A 263 9.96 -7.23 9.26
C PRO A 263 9.83 -5.71 9.31
N GLN A 264 9.96 -5.07 10.47
CA GLN A 264 9.89 -3.61 10.60
C GLN A 264 10.99 -2.93 9.76
N GLY A 265 12.15 -3.58 9.59
CA GLY A 265 13.23 -3.10 8.73
C GLY A 265 12.79 -2.92 7.27
N LEU A 266 11.96 -3.82 6.75
CA LEU A 266 11.43 -3.73 5.39
C LEU A 266 10.56 -2.49 5.19
N PHE A 267 9.75 -2.15 6.19
CA PHE A 267 8.92 -0.94 6.16
C PHE A 267 9.77 0.32 6.26
N GLN A 268 10.85 0.30 7.06
CA GLN A 268 11.81 1.40 7.12
C GLN A 268 12.53 1.61 5.78
N GLU A 269 12.95 0.54 5.12
CA GLU A 269 13.56 0.60 3.79
C GLU A 269 12.58 1.13 2.74
N ARG A 270 11.32 0.66 2.75
CA ARG A 270 10.25 1.21 1.91
C ARG A 270 10.07 2.72 2.13
N ASP A 271 9.96 3.14 3.37
CA ASP A 271 9.69 4.55 3.70
C ASP A 271 10.90 5.42 3.31
N ALA A 272 12.12 4.92 3.51
CA ALA A 272 13.34 5.59 3.09
C ALA A 272 13.41 5.79 1.56
N ILE A 273 13.15 4.75 0.76
CA ILE A 273 13.17 4.91 -0.70
C ILE A 273 12.03 5.79 -1.21
N ALA A 274 10.86 5.73 -0.57
CA ALA A 274 9.74 6.62 -0.90
C ALA A 274 10.10 8.09 -0.65
N LEU A 275 10.77 8.41 0.47
CA LEU A 275 11.25 9.75 0.75
C LEU A 275 12.27 10.24 -0.29
N ILE A 276 13.22 9.38 -0.69
CA ILE A 276 14.18 9.70 -1.75
C ILE A 276 13.47 10.07 -3.05
N ILE A 277 12.47 9.28 -3.47
CA ILE A 277 11.67 9.54 -4.68
C ILE A 277 10.91 10.87 -4.57
N LEU A 278 10.27 11.14 -3.43
CA LEU A 278 9.51 12.37 -3.22
C LEU A 278 10.41 13.61 -3.25
N ASP A 279 11.57 13.56 -2.61
CA ASP A 279 12.55 14.64 -2.61
C ASP A 279 13.12 14.90 -4.01
N ALA A 280 13.38 13.83 -4.78
CA ALA A 280 13.82 13.94 -6.17
C ALA A 280 12.76 14.62 -7.05
N ARG A 281 11.49 14.23 -6.89
CA ARG A 281 10.36 14.87 -7.60
C ARG A 281 10.27 16.36 -7.27
N LYS A 282 10.45 16.73 -6.00
CA LYS A 282 10.47 18.13 -5.56
C LYS A 282 11.59 18.92 -6.27
N ARG A 283 12.83 18.40 -6.27
CA ARG A 283 13.96 19.05 -6.98
C ARG A 283 13.71 19.21 -8.48
N ILE A 284 13.14 18.18 -9.12
CA ILE A 284 12.79 18.23 -10.55
C ILE A 284 11.74 19.32 -10.82
N ALA A 285 10.73 19.44 -9.95
CA ALA A 285 9.69 20.47 -10.08
C ALA A 285 10.26 21.88 -9.90
N GLU A 286 11.13 22.08 -8.90
CA GLU A 286 11.81 23.36 -8.66
C GLU A 286 12.69 23.78 -9.85
N ARG A 287 13.45 22.83 -10.42
CA ARG A 287 14.26 23.08 -11.63
C ARG A 287 13.39 23.52 -12.81
N LYS A 288 12.30 22.78 -13.09
CA LYS A 288 11.35 23.13 -14.17
C LYS A 288 10.68 24.49 -13.95
N ALA A 289 10.36 24.83 -12.70
CA ALA A 289 9.78 26.14 -12.36
C ALA A 289 10.79 27.27 -12.58
N ALA A 290 12.05 27.08 -12.20
CA ALA A 290 13.13 28.03 -12.43
C ALA A 290 13.40 28.25 -13.93
N GLU A 291 13.47 27.17 -14.73
CA GLU A 291 13.61 27.23 -16.18
C GLU A 291 12.46 28.02 -16.84
N ARG A 292 11.21 27.76 -16.41
CA ARG A 292 10.03 28.49 -16.90
C ARG A 292 10.11 29.97 -16.55
N LYS A 293 10.54 30.32 -15.34
CA LYS A 293 10.70 31.72 -14.91
C LYS A 293 11.81 32.43 -15.71
N ALA A 294 12.94 31.76 -15.94
CA ALA A 294 14.03 32.29 -16.76
C ALA A 294 13.59 32.55 -18.21
N ARG A 295 12.79 31.65 -18.80
CA ARG A 295 12.24 31.83 -20.15
C ARG A 295 11.28 33.02 -20.27
N ILE A 296 10.52 33.32 -19.22
CA ILE A 296 9.61 34.48 -19.19
C ILE A 296 10.39 35.79 -19.01
N GLN A 297 11.55 35.76 -18.34
CA GLN A 297 12.36 36.94 -18.04
C GLN A 297 13.38 37.29 -19.12
N GLN A 298 13.62 36.43 -20.12
CA GLN A 298 14.35 36.80 -21.33
C GLN A 298 13.36 37.43 -22.33
N PRO A 299 13.36 38.76 -22.52
CA PRO A 299 12.61 39.36 -23.62
C PRO A 299 13.20 38.84 -24.93
N HIS A 300 12.31 38.49 -25.86
CA HIS A 300 12.64 38.19 -27.24
C HIS A 300 13.42 39.39 -27.79
N ILE A 301 14.74 39.26 -27.92
CA ILE A 301 15.53 40.20 -28.72
C ILE A 301 15.21 39.82 -30.16
N ASP A 302 14.31 40.57 -30.78
CA ASP A 302 14.10 40.51 -32.23
C ASP A 302 15.41 40.91 -32.94
N PRO A 303 16.02 40.05 -33.76
CA PRO A 303 16.97 40.51 -34.76
C PRO A 303 16.17 41.13 -35.91
N ALA A 304 15.77 42.39 -35.76
CA ALA A 304 15.27 43.17 -36.89
C ALA A 304 16.45 43.53 -37.81
N SER A 305 16.55 42.90 -38.99
CA SER A 305 17.01 43.53 -40.24
C SER A 305 17.17 42.51 -41.38
N SER A 306 16.08 42.21 -42.10
CA SER A 306 15.99 42.40 -43.57
C SER A 306 14.64 41.90 -44.10
N SER A 307 13.89 42.80 -44.71
CA SER A 307 12.65 42.56 -45.48
C SER A 307 12.97 42.65 -46.99
N PRO A 308 11.99 42.55 -47.92
CA PRO A 308 10.94 41.55 -48.12
C PRO A 308 10.81 41.11 -49.61
N VAL A 309 10.25 39.95 -49.96
CA VAL A 309 9.56 39.75 -51.27
C VAL A 309 8.46 38.67 -51.21
N SER A 310 7.28 39.11 -51.68
CA SER A 310 6.15 38.44 -52.35
C SER A 310 5.11 37.59 -51.62
N ALA A 311 3.88 37.94 -52.01
CA ALA A 311 2.57 37.45 -51.67
C ALA A 311 2.21 36.14 -52.39
N ASP A 312 1.29 35.36 -51.81
CA ASP A 312 -0.03 35.08 -52.41
C ASP A 312 -0.89 34.21 -51.48
N GLY A 313 -2.21 34.42 -51.52
CA GLY A 313 -3.17 33.32 -51.38
C GLY A 313 -4.02 33.20 -50.10
N ALA A 314 -5.03 34.06 -49.98
CA ALA A 314 -6.42 33.80 -49.55
C ALA A 314 -6.78 32.65 -48.56
N ALA A 315 -7.27 33.08 -47.39
CA ALA A 315 -8.50 32.70 -46.65
C ALA A 315 -9.17 31.30 -46.83
N LEU A 316 -9.37 30.58 -45.71
CA LEU A 316 -10.69 30.48 -45.02
C LEU A 316 -10.60 29.68 -43.70
N GLN A 317 -11.19 30.26 -42.66
CA GLN A 317 -11.46 29.68 -41.33
C GLN A 317 -12.79 28.92 -41.31
N SER A 318 -12.93 27.90 -40.45
CA SER A 318 -13.98 27.81 -39.41
C SER A 318 -13.77 26.59 -38.51
N GLU A 319 -13.61 26.83 -37.20
CA GLU A 319 -14.53 26.45 -36.11
C GLU A 319 -14.58 24.97 -35.71
N LEU A 320 -14.10 24.65 -34.51
CA LEU A 320 -14.96 24.01 -33.51
C LEU A 320 -14.41 24.13 -32.08
N GLN A 321 -15.36 24.47 -31.20
CA GLN A 321 -15.24 24.86 -29.81
C GLN A 321 -14.97 23.69 -28.85
N LYS A 322 -14.21 24.04 -27.80
CA LYS A 322 -14.45 23.79 -26.36
C LYS A 322 -15.12 22.47 -25.94
N ARG A 323 -14.42 21.74 -25.07
CA ARG A 323 -15.00 21.19 -23.81
C ARG A 323 -13.88 20.84 -22.82
N SER A 324 -13.81 21.62 -21.73
CA SER A 324 -13.07 21.30 -20.51
C SER A 324 -13.86 20.31 -19.66
N PRO A 325 -13.22 19.38 -18.93
CA PRO A 325 -13.82 18.73 -17.78
C PRO A 325 -13.35 19.38 -16.47
N THR A 326 -14.32 19.66 -15.63
CA THR A 326 -14.22 20.20 -14.27
C THR A 326 -13.67 19.18 -13.29
N SER A 327 -12.69 19.63 -12.51
CA SER A 327 -12.09 18.96 -11.35
C SER A 327 -13.06 19.00 -10.16
N SER A 328 -13.39 17.85 -9.58
CA SER A 328 -13.98 17.74 -8.24
C SER A 328 -13.11 16.85 -7.34
N LYS A 329 -12.98 17.30 -6.09
CA LYS A 329 -12.05 16.88 -5.05
C LYS A 329 -12.76 15.86 -4.14
N PRO A 330 -12.14 14.73 -3.74
CA PRO A 330 -12.75 13.84 -2.75
C PRO A 330 -12.32 14.23 -1.32
N GLU A 331 -13.31 14.37 -0.45
CA GLU A 331 -13.16 14.39 1.01
C GLU A 331 -13.12 12.96 1.57
N VAL A 332 -12.33 12.79 2.63
CA VAL A 332 -11.96 11.52 3.26
C VAL A 332 -13.01 11.13 4.29
N GLY A 333 -13.63 9.96 4.12
CA GLY A 333 -14.52 9.32 5.11
C GLY A 333 -13.98 7.96 5.56
N LEU A 334 -13.82 7.81 6.88
CA LEU A 334 -13.43 6.58 7.58
C LEU A 334 -14.58 5.57 7.65
N GLY A 335 -14.30 4.29 7.39
CA GLY A 335 -15.13 3.17 7.87
C GLY A 335 -15.39 2.05 6.87
N ASN A 336 -14.92 0.82 7.22
CA ASN A 336 -15.58 -0.49 7.04
C ASN A 336 -14.58 -1.65 6.79
N GLY A 337 -13.93 -2.11 7.86
CA GLY A 337 -13.00 -3.25 7.84
C GLY A 337 -13.66 -4.63 7.69
N GLN A 338 -14.97 -4.76 7.95
CA GLN A 338 -15.61 -6.07 8.09
C GLN A 338 -16.15 -6.66 6.77
N LYS A 339 -16.47 -5.82 5.78
CA LYS A 339 -16.96 -6.26 4.44
C LYS A 339 -15.84 -6.68 3.48
N ARG A 340 -14.58 -6.34 3.80
CA ARG A 340 -13.40 -6.57 2.94
C ARG A 340 -12.99 -8.04 2.86
N SER A 341 -13.04 -8.77 3.98
CA SER A 341 -12.57 -10.17 4.08
C SER A 341 -13.48 -11.19 3.38
N ALA A 342 -14.80 -10.98 3.34
CA ALA A 342 -15.74 -11.92 2.73
C ALA A 342 -15.90 -11.73 1.20
N SER A 343 -15.80 -10.49 0.71
CA SER A 343 -15.85 -10.17 -0.73
C SER A 343 -14.63 -10.74 -1.45
N TYR A 344 -13.45 -10.60 -0.83
CA TYR A 344 -12.17 -11.10 -1.34
C TYR A 344 -12.20 -12.61 -1.60
N ARG A 345 -12.83 -13.38 -0.69
CA ARG A 345 -12.91 -14.86 -0.76
C ARG A 345 -13.68 -15.38 -1.98
N LYS A 346 -14.76 -14.70 -2.40
CA LYS A 346 -15.59 -15.14 -3.54
C LYS A 346 -14.95 -14.80 -4.88
N THR A 347 -14.29 -13.64 -4.97
CA THR A 347 -13.56 -13.24 -6.17
C THR A 347 -12.28 -14.06 -6.34
N PHE A 348 -11.52 -14.28 -5.27
CA PHE A 348 -10.26 -15.05 -5.32
C PHE A 348 -10.47 -16.50 -5.79
N ALA A 349 -11.52 -17.19 -5.32
CA ALA A 349 -11.86 -18.54 -5.79
C ALA A 349 -12.35 -18.58 -7.25
N ARG A 350 -12.82 -17.46 -7.80
CA ARG A 350 -13.25 -17.32 -9.19
C ARG A 350 -12.07 -16.98 -10.11
N ILE A 351 -11.13 -16.16 -9.63
CA ILE A 351 -9.88 -15.80 -10.31
C ILE A 351 -8.93 -17.01 -10.37
N LEU A 352 -8.72 -17.75 -9.29
CA LEU A 352 -7.90 -18.99 -9.30
C LEU A 352 -8.44 -20.05 -10.26
N ARG A 353 -9.76 -20.15 -10.42
CA ARG A 353 -10.39 -21.04 -11.42
C ARG A 353 -10.14 -20.56 -12.85
N LYS A 354 -10.14 -19.24 -13.09
CA LYS A 354 -9.85 -18.66 -14.42
C LYS A 354 -8.35 -18.69 -14.75
N MET A 355 -7.47 -18.46 -13.77
CA MET A 355 -6.02 -18.59 -13.94
C MET A 355 -5.63 -20.04 -14.25
N ARG A 356 -6.20 -21.05 -13.57
CA ARG A 356 -5.98 -22.45 -13.96
C ARG A 356 -6.44 -22.78 -15.38
N ALA A 357 -7.44 -22.06 -15.90
CA ALA A 357 -7.89 -22.23 -17.29
C ALA A 357 -6.98 -21.50 -18.30
N LEU A 358 -6.42 -20.34 -17.93
CA LEU A 358 -5.53 -19.54 -18.79
C LEU A 358 -4.07 -20.03 -18.78
N ILE A 359 -3.60 -20.58 -17.66
CA ILE A 359 -2.23 -21.14 -17.50
C ILE A 359 -2.08 -22.50 -18.22
N CYS A 360 -3.19 -23.17 -18.55
CA CYS A 360 -3.19 -24.40 -19.36
C CYS A 360 -3.20 -24.14 -20.88
N TRP A 361 -2.95 -22.90 -21.34
CA TRP A 361 -2.94 -22.60 -22.76
C TRP A 361 -1.64 -23.14 -23.40
N ARG A 362 -1.70 -24.39 -23.88
CA ARG A 362 -0.70 -24.93 -24.81
C ARG A 362 -0.89 -24.26 -26.17
N PRO A 363 0.17 -23.72 -26.80
CA PRO A 363 0.10 -23.46 -28.22
C PRO A 363 -0.03 -24.82 -28.94
N LYS A 364 -1.02 -24.95 -29.82
CA LYS A 364 -1.03 -26.05 -30.78
C LYS A 364 0.16 -25.84 -31.73
N ALA A 365 0.98 -26.87 -31.83
CA ALA A 365 2.03 -26.99 -32.85
C ALA A 365 1.43 -26.93 -34.26
#